data_AF-A0A416SQM3-F1
#
_entry.id   AF-A0A416SQM3-F1
#
_cell.length_a   1.000
_cell.length_b   1.000
_cell.length_c   1.000
_cell.angle_alpha   90.00
_cell.angle_beta   90.00
_cell.angle_gamma   90.00
#
_symmetry.space_group_name_H-M   'P 1'
#
loop_
_entity.id
_entity.type
_entity.pdbx_description
1 polymer ?
#
loop_
_entity_poly.entity_id
_entity_poly.type
_entity_poly.pdbx_seq_one_letter_code
_entity_poly.pdbx_strand_id
1 'polypeptide(L)'
;MRVSKLSNGLTFIFYPIQYAKSVEIGLYVKAGSRYETKRNNGITHLLEHIHFRQLGEMSQEEIYQETECMGSSSQGTTYKENLI
;
A
#
# COMPACT_ATOMS: atom_id res chain seq x y z
N MET A 1 13.94 11.78 -10.57
CA MET A 1 13.79 10.67 -9.60
C MET A 1 14.87 10.80 -8.55
N ARG A 2 14.51 10.79 -7.26
CA ARG A 2 15.44 10.75 -6.12
C ARG A 2 15.15 9.49 -5.32
N VAL A 3 16.20 8.78 -4.93
CA VAL A 3 16.11 7.56 -4.12
C VAL A 3 16.92 7.78 -2.85
N SER A 4 16.32 7.53 -1.69
CA SER A 4 16.99 7.60 -0.39
C SER A 4 16.66 6.38 0.45
N LYS A 5 17.56 6.01 1.37
CA LYS A 5 17.29 5.02 2.42
C LYS A 5 17.08 5.75 3.74
N LEU A 6 15.96 5.45 4.38
CA LEU A 6 15.66 5.95 5.73
C LEU A 6 16.47 5.16 6.77
N SER A 7 16.54 5.68 8.00
CA SER A 7 17.27 5.06 9.11
C SER A 7 16.76 3.67 9.48
N ASN A 8 15.47 3.39 9.22
CA ASN A 8 14.84 2.08 9.41
C ASN A 8 15.04 1.11 8.23
N GLY A 9 15.80 1.50 7.20
CA GLY A 9 16.06 0.67 6.02
C GLY A 9 15.03 0.77 4.90
N LEU A 10 13.92 1.50 5.09
CA LEU A 10 12.92 1.72 4.04
C LEU A 10 13.54 2.53 2.88
N THR A 11 13.31 2.07 1.66
CA THR A 11 13.71 2.81 0.45
C THR A 11 12.59 3.76 0.06
N PHE A 12 12.88 5.06 0.09
CA PHE A 12 11.96 6.11 -0.33
C PHE A 12 12.32 6.58 -1.74
N ILE A 13 11.33 6.54 -2.64
CA ILE A 13 11.48 6.98 -4.02
C ILE A 13 10.58 8.21 -4.22
N PHE A 14 11.18 9.32 -4.64
CA PHE A 14 10.48 10.56 -4.94
C PHE A 14 10.65 10.95 -6.40
N TYR A 15 9.55 11.11 -7.11
CA TYR A 15 9.53 11.50 -8.52
C TYR A 15 8.64 12.73 -8.73
N PRO A 16 9.20 13.95 -8.65
CA PRO A 16 8.40 15.17 -8.83
C PRO A 16 8.06 15.37 -10.31
N ILE A 17 6.78 15.61 -10.59
CA ILE A 17 6.27 15.99 -11.90
C ILE A 17 5.72 17.42 -11.78
N GLN A 18 6.45 18.41 -12.30
CA GLN A 18 6.19 19.84 -12.05
C GLN A 18 4.77 20.31 -12.39
N TYR A 19 4.16 19.72 -13.42
CA TYR A 19 2.84 20.09 -13.93
C TYR A 19 1.71 19.18 -13.42
N ALA A 20 2.02 18.17 -12.60
CA ALA A 20 1.00 17.31 -12.02
C ALA A 20 0.21 18.08 -10.94
N LYS A 21 -1.12 17.95 -10.97
CA LYS A 21 -2.03 18.52 -9.97
C LYS A 21 -2.52 17.49 -8.95
N SER A 22 -1.95 16.30 -8.99
CA SER A 22 -2.25 15.17 -8.10
C SER A 22 -0.94 14.50 -7.68
N VAL A 23 -1.03 13.68 -6.64
CA VAL A 23 0.06 12.85 -6.16
C VAL A 23 -0.43 11.41 -6.03
N GLU A 24 0.46 10.46 -6.30
CA GLU A 24 0.25 9.05 -6.02
C GLU A 24 1.28 8.63 -4.97
N ILE A 25 0.83 7.88 -3.97
CA ILE A 25 1.67 7.32 -2.92
C ILE A 25 1.41 5.82 -2.92
N GLY A 26 2.47 5.02 -3.04
CA GLY A 26 2.39 3.56 -3.03
C GLY A 26 3.38 2.96 -2.04
N LEU A 27 2.95 1.87 -1.38
CA LEU A 27 3.80 1.08 -0.49
C LEU A 27 4.10 -0.26 -1.15
N TYR A 28 5.37 -0.48 -1.51
CA TYR A 28 5.79 -1.70 -2.18
C TYR A 28 6.42 -2.64 -1.15
N VAL A 29 5.77 -3.76 -0.89
CA VAL A 29 6.24 -4.76 0.06
C VAL A 29 6.71 -6.00 -0.70
N LYS A 30 7.92 -6.46 -0.37
CA LYS A 30 8.45 -7.75 -0.85
C LYS A 30 7.73 -8.90 -0.13
N ALA A 31 6.50 -9.17 -0.55
CA ALA A 31 5.60 -10.20 -0.06
C ALA A 31 4.80 -10.77 -1.24
N GLY A 32 4.06 -11.85 -1.07
CA GLY A 32 3.34 -12.48 -2.18
C GLY A 32 3.31 -13.99 -2.06
N SER A 33 2.51 -14.64 -2.90
CA SER A 33 2.29 -16.09 -2.83
C SER A 33 3.56 -16.94 -2.98
N ARG A 34 4.64 -16.40 -3.54
CA ARG A 34 5.96 -17.05 -3.58
C ARG A 34 6.58 -17.25 -2.20
N TYR A 35 6.30 -16.35 -1.26
CA TYR A 35 6.88 -16.39 0.08
C TYR A 35 5.98 -17.14 1.07
N GLU A 36 4.87 -17.68 0.59
CA GLU A 36 3.93 -18.45 1.39
C GLU A 36 4.32 -19.94 1.41
N THR A 37 3.85 -20.62 2.45
CA THR A 37 3.89 -22.07 2.61
C THR A 37 2.52 -22.65 2.28
N LYS A 38 2.44 -23.98 2.14
CA LYS A 38 1.16 -24.67 1.98
C LYS A 38 0.17 -24.37 3.11
N ARG A 39 0.65 -24.09 4.33
CA ARG A 39 -0.20 -23.84 5.50
C ARG A 39 -0.86 -22.47 5.50
N ASN A 40 -0.20 -21.46 4.93
CA ASN A 40 -0.66 -20.06 4.92
C ASN A 40 -0.85 -19.52 3.50
N ASN A 41 -1.15 -20.39 2.55
CA ASN A 41 -1.40 -19.99 1.18
C ASN A 41 -2.61 -19.03 1.12
N GLY A 42 -2.44 -17.91 0.43
CA GLY A 42 -3.42 -16.83 0.33
C GLY A 42 -3.32 -15.77 1.44
N ILE A 43 -2.41 -15.91 2.42
CA ILE A 43 -2.31 -14.93 3.52
C ILE A 43 -1.94 -13.53 3.03
N THR A 44 -1.12 -13.41 1.99
CA THR A 44 -0.75 -12.10 1.43
C THR A 44 -1.96 -11.40 0.82
N HIS A 45 -2.77 -12.13 0.06
CA HIS A 45 -4.00 -11.60 -0.51
C HIS A 45 -5.05 -11.29 0.57
N LEU A 46 -5.12 -12.11 1.61
CA LEU A 46 -5.96 -11.82 2.76
C LEU A 46 -5.53 -10.51 3.46
N LEU A 47 -4.22 -10.30 3.64
CA LEU A 47 -3.68 -9.07 4.23
C LEU A 47 -4.02 -7.83 3.41
N GLU A 48 -3.95 -7.90 2.08
CA GLU A 48 -4.37 -6.83 1.16
C GLU A 48 -5.81 -6.38 1.44
N HIS A 49 -6.75 -7.33 1.56
CA HIS A 49 -8.16 -7.01 1.84
C HIS A 49 -8.42 -6.51 3.27
N ILE A 50 -7.64 -6.96 4.24
CA ILE A 50 -7.80 -6.56 5.64
C ILE A 50 -7.18 -5.18 5.91
N HIS A 51 -6.18 -4.77 5.13
CA HIS A 51 -5.43 -3.53 5.34
C HIS A 51 -6.34 -2.30 5.43
N PHE A 52 -7.42 -2.26 4.64
CA PHE A 52 -8.36 -1.13 4.59
C PHE A 52 -9.54 -1.23 5.58
N ARG A 53 -9.56 -2.24 6.46
CA ARG A 53 -10.66 -2.40 7.43
C ARG A 53 -10.51 -1.56 8.69
N GLN A 54 -9.28 -1.25 9.09
CA GLN A 54 -9.02 -0.40 10.25
C GLN A 54 -7.59 0.14 10.18
N LEU A 55 -7.43 1.44 10.40
CA LEU A 55 -6.14 2.13 10.41
C LEU A 55 -6.01 2.90 11.73
N GLY A 56 -5.32 2.29 12.70
CA GLY A 56 -5.26 2.82 14.05
C GLY A 56 -6.65 2.85 14.69
N GLU A 57 -7.09 4.06 15.08
CA GLU A 57 -8.41 4.29 15.65
C GLU A 57 -9.50 4.52 14.57
N MET A 58 -9.14 4.66 13.29
CA MET A 58 -10.10 4.89 12.21
C MET A 58 -10.73 3.57 11.76
N SER A 59 -12.05 3.52 11.81
CA SER A 59 -12.87 2.45 11.26
C SER A 59 -12.85 2.45 9.73
N GLN A 60 -13.25 1.32 9.13
CA GLN A 60 -13.39 1.19 7.68
C GLN A 60 -14.25 2.29 7.05
N GLU A 61 -15.36 2.66 7.71
CA GLU A 61 -16.27 3.70 7.23
C GLU A 61 -15.59 5.06 7.20
N GLU A 62 -14.90 5.44 8.28
CA GLU A 62 -14.16 6.70 8.37
C GLU A 62 -13.05 6.77 7.31
N ILE A 63 -12.33 5.66 7.08
CA ILE A 63 -11.29 5.59 6.03
C ILE A 63 -11.89 5.89 4.66
N TYR A 64 -13.02 5.28 4.30
CA TYR A 64 -13.66 5.52 3.01
C TYR A 64 -14.24 6.92 2.90
N GLN A 65 -14.92 7.42 3.93
CA GLN A 65 -15.47 8.78 3.93
C GLN A 65 -14.38 9.84 3.75
N GLU A 66 -13.27 9.75 4.48
CA GLU A 66 -12.14 10.67 4.33
C GLU A 66 -11.51 10.57 2.93
N THR A 67 -11.34 9.34 2.42
CA THR A 67 -10.80 9.10 1.07
C THR A 67 -11.68 9.75 -0.01
N GLU A 68 -13.00 9.57 0.08
CA GLU A 68 -13.99 10.15 -0.85
C GLU A 68 -14.07 11.67 -0.74
N CYS A 69 -14.07 12.23 0.49
CA CYS A 69 -14.07 13.68 0.74
C CYS A 69 -12.87 14.38 0.08
N MET A 70 -11.70 13.71 0.04
CA MET A 70 -10.50 14.22 -0.64
C MET A 70 -10.55 14.07 -2.17
N GLY A 71 -11.55 13.37 -2.72
CA GLY A 71 -11.59 12.97 -4.13
C GLY A 71 -10.49 11.98 -4.51
N SER A 72 -9.96 11.26 -3.51
CA SER A 72 -8.88 10.29 -3.67
C SER A 72 -9.44 8.89 -3.89
N SER A 73 -8.59 7.96 -4.33
CA SER A 73 -8.93 6.54 -4.43
C SER A 73 -7.76 5.70 -3.97
N SER A 74 -8.05 4.62 -3.26
CA SER A 74 -7.07 3.69 -2.72
C SER A 74 -7.26 2.34 -3.39
N GLN A 75 -6.16 1.70 -3.79
CA GLN A 75 -6.16 0.37 -4.41
C GLN A 75 -5.04 -0.46 -3.80
N GLY A 76 -5.22 -1.77 -3.79
CA GLY A 76 -4.20 -2.76 -3.43
C GLY A 76 -4.14 -3.85 -4.50
N THR A 77 -3.01 -4.51 -4.63
CA THR A 77 -2.84 -5.67 -5.52
C THR A 77 -1.76 -6.61 -5.00
N THR A 78 -2.15 -7.88 -4.82
CA THR A 78 -1.20 -8.96 -4.53
C THR A 78 -0.70 -9.64 -5.80
N TYR A 79 0.61 -9.66 -5.98
CA TYR A 79 1.31 -10.47 -6.98
C TYR A 79 2.01 -11.68 -6.34
N LYS A 80 2.69 -12.49 -7.15
CA LYS A 80 3.49 -13.62 -6.65
C LYS A 80 4.64 -13.18 -5.75
N GLU A 81 5.27 -12.05 -6.05
CA GLU A 81 6.50 -11.61 -5.38
C GLU A 81 6.43 -10.20 -4.79
N ASN A 82 5.32 -9.50 -5.02
CA ASN A 82 5.10 -8.15 -4.49
C ASN A 82 3.67 -8.02 -3.96
N LEU A 83 3.51 -7.24 -2.89
CA LEU A 83 2.25 -6.67 -2.46
C LEU A 83 2.37 -5.15 -2.63
N ILE A 84 1.38 -4.55 -3.27
CA ILE A 84 1.28 -3.11 -3.50
C ILE A 84 -0.04 -2.65 -2.90
#